data_AF-A0A3D2TNF9-F1
#
_entry.id   AF-A0A3D2TNF9-F1
#
_cell.length_a   1.000
_cell.length_b   1.000
_cell.length_c   1.000
_cell.angle_alpha   90.00
_cell.angle_beta   90.00
_cell.angle_gamma   90.00
#
_symmetry.space_group_name_H-M   'P 1'
#
loop_
_entity.id
_entity.type
_entity.pdbx_description
1 polymer ?
#
loop_
_entity_poly.entity_id
_entity_poly.type
_entity_poly.pdbx_seq_one_letter_code
_entity_poly.pdbx_strand_id
1 'polypeptide(L)'
;MRTVRELLDLNGDVYVYTPDKSVARLFLKNAEAEGFVFSGNRRPSKAKTSSLFSLKRNFEISYVGSFGYMAFRHPEYENMVTFIRDFDDGKSECKLVRVDYAAYLRGADDYIITQISV
;
A
#
# COMPACT_ATOMS: atom_id res chain seq x y z
N MET A 1 -8.90 -17.47 0.17
CA MET A 1 -9.39 -16.07 0.13
C MET A 1 -8.23 -15.21 0.50
N ARG A 2 -7.83 -14.29 -0.36
CA ARG A 2 -6.69 -13.40 -0.13
C ARG A 2 -7.02 -12.34 0.93
N THR A 3 -6.10 -12.01 1.83
CA THR A 3 -6.33 -11.10 2.98
C THR A 3 -5.45 -9.86 2.94
N VAL A 4 -5.82 -8.79 3.65
CA VAL A 4 -4.96 -7.60 3.76
C VAL A 4 -3.68 -7.92 4.54
N ARG A 5 -3.76 -8.80 5.54
CA ARG A 5 -2.63 -9.26 6.36
C ARG A 5 -1.58 -10.00 5.53
N GLU A 6 -1.98 -10.87 4.61
CA GLU A 6 -1.06 -11.56 3.68
C GLU A 6 -0.19 -10.58 2.88
N LEU A 7 -0.68 -9.37 2.61
CA LEU A 7 0.13 -8.36 1.93
C LEU A 7 1.34 -7.92 2.77
N LEU A 8 1.29 -8.02 4.10
CA LEU A 8 2.41 -7.67 4.98
C LEU A 8 3.59 -8.65 4.86
N ASP A 9 3.38 -9.83 4.29
CA ASP A 9 4.44 -10.82 4.03
C ASP A 9 5.29 -10.45 2.80
N LEU A 10 4.88 -9.45 2.03
CA LEU A 10 5.67 -8.93 0.90
C LEU A 10 6.94 -8.25 1.42
N ASN A 11 8.06 -8.48 0.72
CA ASN A 11 9.35 -7.91 1.09
C ASN A 11 9.43 -6.43 0.72
N GLY A 12 8.91 -5.55 1.59
CA GLY A 12 9.02 -4.10 1.44
C GLY A 12 7.91 -3.31 2.17
N ASP A 13 7.94 -1.99 1.99
CA ASP A 13 6.83 -1.09 2.33
C ASP A 13 5.70 -1.28 1.29
N VAL A 14 4.54 -1.72 1.74
CA VAL A 14 3.41 -2.05 0.86
C VAL A 14 2.51 -0.84 0.64
N TYR A 15 2.28 -0.54 -0.63
CA TYR A 15 1.38 0.49 -1.11
C TYR A 15 0.22 -0.16 -1.86
N VAL A 16 -0.99 0.02 -1.33
CA VAL A 16 -2.21 -0.55 -1.88
C VAL A 16 -2.89 0.48 -2.78
N TYR A 17 -2.88 0.21 -4.08
CA TYR A 17 -3.62 0.95 -5.07
C TYR A 17 -5.06 0.46 -5.15
N THR A 18 -5.99 1.41 -5.21
CA THR A 18 -7.42 1.14 -5.36
C THR A 18 -7.95 2.00 -6.52
N PRO A 19 -8.37 1.38 -7.64
CA PRO A 19 -8.67 2.11 -8.87
C PRO A 19 -9.92 2.97 -8.78
N ASP A 20 -10.84 2.63 -7.88
CA ASP A 20 -12.08 3.35 -7.68
C ASP A 20 -12.53 3.36 -6.21
N LYS A 21 -13.56 4.18 -5.93
CA LYS A 21 -14.10 4.35 -4.57
C LYS A 21 -14.70 3.06 -4.01
N SER A 22 -15.22 2.16 -4.83
CA SER A 22 -15.82 0.89 -4.39
C SER A 22 -14.73 -0.07 -3.93
N VAL A 23 -13.64 -0.20 -4.69
CA VAL A 23 -12.46 -0.97 -4.27
C VAL A 23 -11.83 -0.37 -3.01
N ALA A 24 -11.70 0.95 -2.93
CA ALA A 24 -11.18 1.63 -1.74
C ALA A 24 -12.02 1.34 -0.49
N ARG A 25 -13.36 1.38 -0.61
CA ARG A 25 -14.28 1.05 0.50
C ARG A 25 -14.15 -0.42 0.93
N LEU A 26 -14.01 -1.33 -0.03
CA LEU A 26 -13.83 -2.74 0.25
C LEU A 26 -12.51 -3.00 0.97
N PHE A 27 -11.41 -2.40 0.50
CA PHE A 27 -10.11 -2.45 1.18
C PHE A 27 -10.20 -2.00 2.64
N LEU A 28 -10.78 -0.82 2.89
CA LEU A 28 -10.92 -0.28 4.24
C LEU A 28 -11.79 -1.19 5.13
N LYS A 29 -12.85 -1.79 4.59
CA LYS A 29 -13.71 -2.72 5.32
C LYS A 29 -12.95 -4.00 5.69
N ASN A 30 -12.22 -4.58 4.74
CA ASN A 30 -11.45 -5.80 4.96
C ASN A 30 -10.32 -5.56 5.96
N ALA A 31 -9.59 -4.46 5.81
CA ALA A 31 -8.51 -4.10 6.72
C ALA A 31 -9.04 -3.90 8.16
N GLU A 32 -10.16 -3.20 8.35
CA GLU A 32 -10.77 -3.08 9.68
C GLU A 32 -11.17 -4.45 10.27
N ALA A 33 -11.76 -5.33 9.46
CA ALA A 33 -12.13 -6.68 9.90
C ALA A 33 -10.92 -7.52 10.32
N GLU A 34 -9.74 -7.23 9.77
CA GLU A 34 -8.48 -7.91 10.06
C GLU A 34 -7.66 -7.24 11.18
N GLY A 35 -8.21 -6.19 11.80
CA GLY A 35 -7.61 -5.50 12.95
C GLY A 35 -6.75 -4.29 12.60
N PHE A 36 -6.73 -3.86 11.33
CA PHE A 36 -5.99 -2.67 10.95
C PHE A 36 -6.67 -1.38 11.43
N VAL A 37 -5.86 -0.37 11.73
CA VAL A 37 -6.32 0.94 12.21
C VAL A 37 -5.58 2.07 11.51
N PHE A 38 -6.17 3.26 11.47
CA PHE A 38 -5.38 4.47 11.24
C PHE A 38 -4.79 4.96 12.56
N SER A 39 -3.75 5.80 12.47
CA SER A 39 -3.16 6.50 13.62
C SER A 39 -4.24 7.08 14.55
N GLY A 40 -4.03 6.92 15.86
CA GLY A 40 -5.01 7.28 16.88
C GLY A 40 -6.18 6.30 16.99
N ASN A 41 -5.98 5.03 16.61
CA ASN A 41 -6.98 3.95 16.69
C ASN A 41 -8.27 4.23 15.91
N ARG A 42 -8.17 4.98 14.81
CA ARG A 42 -9.34 5.37 14.02
C ARG A 42 -9.72 4.24 13.06
N ARG A 43 -11.02 3.93 13.04
CA ARG A 43 -11.63 2.86 12.23
C ARG A 43 -11.47 3.10 10.72
N PRO A 44 -10.83 2.19 9.96
CA PRO A 44 -10.69 2.32 8.52
C PRO A 44 -12.01 2.43 7.76
N SER A 45 -13.04 1.67 8.14
CA SER A 45 -14.35 1.67 7.44
C SER A 45 -15.09 3.01 7.49
N LYS A 46 -14.74 3.88 8.44
CA LYS A 46 -15.29 5.25 8.58
C LYS A 46 -14.39 6.31 7.94
N ALA A 47 -13.25 5.91 7.39
CA ALA A 47 -12.26 6.82 6.81
C ALA A 47 -12.68 7.29 5.42
N LYS A 48 -12.07 8.38 4.94
CA LYS A 48 -12.24 8.83 3.54
C LYS A 48 -11.53 7.85 2.61
N THR A 49 -12.07 7.67 1.41
CA THR A 49 -11.40 6.89 0.36
C THR A 49 -10.21 7.66 -0.21
N SER A 50 -9.16 6.94 -0.60
CA SER A 50 -8.00 7.41 -1.35
C SER A 50 -7.74 6.39 -2.46
N SER A 51 -7.09 6.79 -3.56
CA SER A 51 -6.63 5.83 -4.57
C SER A 51 -5.39 5.06 -4.12
N LEU A 52 -4.73 5.50 -3.04
CA LEU A 52 -3.49 4.91 -2.55
C LEU A 52 -3.42 4.98 -1.02
N PHE A 53 -3.01 3.86 -0.43
CA PHE A 53 -2.77 3.70 1.01
C PHE A 53 -1.42 3.03 1.22
N SER A 54 -0.77 3.28 2.35
CA SER A 54 0.38 2.49 2.80
C SER A 54 -0.02 1.60 3.98
N LEU A 55 0.50 0.38 3.97
CA LEU A 55 0.36 -0.59 5.05
C LEU A 55 1.64 -0.65 5.88
N LYS A 56 1.47 -0.80 7.18
CA LYS A 56 2.57 -0.95 8.14
C LYS A 56 2.45 -2.29 8.86
N ARG A 57 3.60 -2.90 9.19
CA ARG A 57 3.68 -4.20 9.88
C ARG A 57 3.00 -4.21 11.25
N ASN A 58 2.85 -3.05 11.88
CA ASN A 58 2.11 -2.86 13.12
C ASN A 58 0.59 -2.72 12.92
N PHE A 59 0.05 -3.13 11.76
CA PHE A 59 -1.37 -3.06 11.43
C PHE A 59 -1.91 -1.63 11.28
N GLU A 60 -1.04 -0.65 11.05
CA GLU A 60 -1.48 0.69 10.72
C GLU A 60 -1.64 0.91 9.20
N ILE A 61 -2.68 1.64 8.84
CA ILE A 61 -2.92 2.18 7.50
C ILE A 61 -2.65 3.68 7.54
N SER A 62 -1.99 4.20 6.51
CA SER A 62 -1.79 5.64 6.34
C SER A 62 -2.24 6.13 4.98
N TYR A 63 -2.69 7.38 4.93
CA TYR A 63 -2.86 8.08 3.67
C TYR A 63 -1.49 8.40 3.08
N VAL A 64 -1.39 8.29 1.77
CA VAL A 64 -0.18 8.65 1.05
C VAL A 64 -0.27 10.11 0.62
N GLY A 65 0.71 10.92 1.01
CA GLY A 65 0.83 12.32 0.59
C GLY A 65 1.38 12.47 -0.82
N SER A 66 1.51 13.72 -1.29
CA SER A 66 1.91 14.04 -2.67
C SER A 66 3.22 13.37 -3.12
N PHE A 67 4.24 13.35 -2.26
CA PHE A 67 5.53 12.70 -2.56
C PHE A 67 5.40 11.19 -2.76
N GLY A 68 4.59 10.52 -1.94
CA GLY A 68 4.35 9.08 -2.11
C GLY A 68 3.51 8.78 -3.36
N TYR A 69 2.62 9.68 -3.77
CA TYR A 69 1.91 9.57 -5.05
C TYR A 69 2.85 9.74 -6.25
N MET A 70 3.82 10.66 -6.18
CA MET A 70 4.84 10.82 -7.22
C MET A 70 5.72 9.57 -7.32
N ALA A 71 6.19 9.06 -6.18
CA ALA A 71 6.95 7.81 -6.13
C ALA A 71 6.14 6.61 -6.64
N PHE A 72 4.82 6.57 -6.42
CA PHE A 72 3.94 5.53 -6.97
C PHE A 72 3.81 5.61 -8.49
N ARG A 73 3.70 6.82 -9.07
CA ARG A 73 3.44 7.01 -10.51
C ARG A 73 4.67 6.92 -11.42
N HIS A 74 5.87 6.95 -10.86
CA HIS A 74 7.06 7.05 -11.70
C HIS A 74 7.49 5.66 -12.22
N PRO A 75 7.70 5.51 -13.55
CA PRO A 75 7.91 4.22 -14.22
C PRO A 75 9.22 3.54 -13.84
N GLU A 76 10.28 4.30 -13.54
CA GLU A 76 11.61 3.74 -13.19
C GLU A 76 11.76 3.32 -11.71
N TYR A 77 10.74 3.53 -10.87
CA TYR A 77 10.81 3.13 -9.45
C TYR A 77 10.51 1.63 -9.21
N GLU A 78 10.50 0.83 -10.28
CA GLU A 78 10.37 -0.63 -10.25
C GLU A 78 11.46 -1.29 -9.36
N ASN A 79 12.60 -0.59 -9.13
CA ASN A 79 13.75 -1.11 -8.36
C ASN A 79 14.47 -0.09 -7.45
N MET A 80 13.87 1.04 -7.08
CA MET A 80 14.51 1.98 -6.16
C MET A 80 14.43 1.49 -4.71
N VAL A 81 15.55 0.91 -4.28
CA VAL A 81 16.11 1.06 -2.94
C VAL A 81 15.97 2.52 -2.49
N THR A 82 15.37 2.73 -1.32
CA THR A 82 15.47 3.93 -0.47
C THR A 82 14.80 5.22 -0.96
N PHE A 83 13.76 5.65 -0.22
CA PHE A 83 13.99 6.89 0.51
C PHE A 83 15.11 6.56 1.48
N ILE A 84 16.29 7.15 1.31
CA ILE A 84 17.25 7.17 2.41
C ILE A 84 16.47 7.94 3.46
N ARG A 85 15.94 7.25 4.47
CA ARG A 85 15.57 7.98 5.67
C ARG A 85 16.91 8.54 6.10
N ASP A 86 17.12 9.84 5.98
CA ASP A 86 18.38 10.51 6.40
C ASP A 86 18.74 10.26 7.88
N PHE A 87 17.93 9.46 8.59
CA PHE A 87 18.09 8.97 9.96
C PHE A 87 18.62 7.53 10.06
N ASP A 88 18.76 6.80 8.96
CA ASP A 88 19.39 5.47 8.91
C ASP A 88 20.70 5.61 8.13
N ASP A 89 21.73 4.91 8.59
CA ASP A 89 23.16 5.00 8.25
C ASP A 89 23.52 4.58 6.81
N GLY A 90 22.68 4.90 5.83
CA GLY A 90 22.89 4.70 4.40
C GLY A 90 22.80 3.24 3.95
N LYS A 91 22.28 2.35 4.81
CA LYS A 91 22.32 0.88 4.59
C LYS A 91 20.96 0.19 4.45
N SER A 92 19.86 0.90 4.68
CA SER A 92 18.54 0.25 4.74
C SER A 92 17.81 0.37 3.40
N GLU A 93 17.95 -0.66 2.56
CA GLU A 93 17.17 -0.78 1.33
C GLU A 93 15.66 -0.87 1.61
N CYS A 94 14.96 0.26 1.61
CA CYS A 94 13.50 0.27 1.65
C CYS A 94 12.94 -0.08 0.26
N LYS A 95 12.60 -1.35 0.06
CA LYS A 95 11.87 -1.80 -1.14
C LYS A 95 10.42 -1.35 -1.08
N LEU A 96 9.90 -0.76 -2.15
CA LEU A 96 8.50 -0.38 -2.29
C LEU A 96 7.76 -1.47 -3.06
N VAL A 97 6.63 -1.95 -2.54
CA VAL A 97 5.78 -2.94 -3.23
C VAL A 97 4.42 -2.34 -3.51
N ARG A 98 4.06 -2.25 -4.79
CA ARG A 98 2.79 -1.68 -5.25
C ARG A 98 1.80 -2.80 -5.53
N VAL A 99 0.64 -2.76 -4.92
CA VAL A 99 -0.40 -3.81 -5.03
C VAL A 99 -1.63 -3.21 -5.66
N ASP A 100 -2.07 -3.72 -6.81
CA ASP A 100 -3.44 -3.52 -7.30
C ASP A 100 -4.37 -4.38 -6.47
N TYR A 101 -5.16 -3.75 -5.60
CA TYR A 101 -6.05 -4.48 -4.71
C TYR A 101 -7.18 -5.20 -5.43
N ALA A 102 -7.67 -4.64 -6.55
CA ALA A 102 -8.72 -5.27 -7.33
C ALA A 102 -8.20 -6.54 -8.02
N ALA A 103 -7.02 -6.48 -8.64
CA ALA A 103 -6.36 -7.65 -9.20
C ALA A 103 -6.04 -8.69 -8.13
N TYR A 104 -5.53 -8.25 -6.98
CA TYR A 104 -5.23 -9.09 -5.83
C TYR A 104 -6.47 -9.87 -5.37
N LEU A 105 -7.61 -9.21 -5.15
CA LEU A 105 -8.85 -9.85 -4.72
C LEU A 105 -9.41 -10.85 -5.75
N ARG A 106 -9.19 -10.63 -7.04
CA ARG A 106 -9.60 -11.56 -8.10
C ARG A 106 -8.72 -12.83 -8.17
N GLY A 107 -7.65 -12.89 -7.39
CA GLY A 107 -6.72 -14.02 -7.43
C GLY A 107 -5.72 -13.94 -8.59
N ALA A 108 -5.57 -12.79 -9.24
CA ALA A 108 -4.63 -12.63 -10.35
C ALA A 108 -3.17 -12.73 -9.85
N ASP A 109 -2.25 -13.25 -10.64
CA ASP A 109 -0.84 -13.40 -10.27
C ASP A 109 -0.01 -12.12 -10.51
N ASP A 110 -0.50 -11.24 -11.37
CA ASP A 110 0.10 -9.96 -11.78
C ASP A 110 -0.39 -8.77 -10.94
N TYR A 111 -0.83 -9.01 -9.71
CA TYR A 111 -1.35 -7.97 -8.82
C TYR A 111 -0.27 -7.01 -8.29
N ILE A 112 1.01 -7.34 -8.49
CA ILE A 112 2.13 -6.45 -8.18
C ILE A 112 2.36 -5.54 -9.37
N ILE A 113 2.20 -4.23 -9.18
CA ILE A 113 2.34 -3.22 -10.24
C ILE A 113 3.83 -2.94 -10.42
N THR A 114 4.39 -3.40 -11.54
CA THR A 114 5.80 -3.21 -11.85
C THR A 114 6.02 -2.02 -12.80
N GLN A 115 5.10 -1.76 -13.73
CA GLN A 115 5.10 -0.56 -14.59
C GLN A 115 3.73 0.13 -14.62
N ILE A 116 3.73 1.47 -14.65
CA ILE A 116 2.54 2.27 -14.90
C ILE A 116 2.73 2.89 -16.28
N SER A 117 1.96 2.43 -17.27
CA SER A 117 1.91 3.07 -18.58
C SER A 117 1.45 4.51 -18.41
N VAL A 118 2.29 5.46 -18.83
CA VAL A 118 2.03 6.91 -18.82
C VAL A 118 1.19 7.29 -20.03
#